data_AF-W5SL57-F1
#
_entry.id   AF-W5SL57-F1
#
_cell.length_a   1.000
_cell.length_b   1.000
_cell.length_c   1.000
_cell.angle_alpha   90.00
_cell.angle_beta   90.00
_cell.angle_gamma   90.00
#
_symmetry.space_group_name_H-M   'P 1'
#
loop_
_entity.id
_entity.type
_entity.pdbx_description
1 polymer ?
#
loop_
_entity_poly.entity_id
_entity_poly.type
_entity_poly.pdbx_seq_one_letter_code
_entity_poly.pdbx_strand_id
1 'polypeptide(L)'
;MYKYLKHVLIYSLILIYSCTDKVHEGKGLALITNAQQANDNKKFNTIINGFNKYIEKAREDLNKHEKSEKQLQNYDDYKIAINKYDKFISWIEDNPDKKKELDTDFTEAYNCLEQRRAENAPEKTLDEYIRDAIDCTNNPLSYKDTRKQYGTKNNQIFLFFTYNFHPLFHRKNTLKDILVKFKTLDISEIKDKF
;
A
#
# COMPACT_ATOMS: atom_id res chain seq x y z
N MET A 1 -47.19 -41.25 26.11
CA MET A 1 -46.42 -40.12 26.70
C MET A 1 -45.13 -39.75 25.95
N TYR A 2 -44.79 -40.34 24.79
CA TYR A 2 -43.56 -40.00 24.06
C TYR A 2 -43.70 -38.90 22.99
N LYS A 3 -44.93 -38.56 22.57
CA LYS A 3 -45.19 -37.62 21.47
C LYS A 3 -44.84 -36.17 21.83
N TYR A 4 -45.03 -35.79 23.09
CA TYR A 4 -44.73 -34.44 23.60
C TYR A 4 -43.30 -34.30 24.12
N LEU A 5 -42.63 -35.39 24.49
CA LEU A 5 -41.24 -35.36 24.98
C LEU A 5 -40.27 -34.85 23.90
N LYS A 6 -40.50 -35.22 22.64
CA LYS A 6 -39.70 -34.75 21.49
C LYS A 6 -39.87 -33.25 21.25
N HIS A 7 -41.08 -32.71 21.47
CA HIS A 7 -41.37 -31.29 21.28
C HIS A 7 -40.74 -30.47 22.41
N VAL A 8 -40.83 -30.94 23.66
CA VAL A 8 -40.18 -30.29 24.81
C VAL A 8 -38.66 -30.26 24.62
N LEU A 9 -38.02 -31.35 24.18
CA LEU A 9 -36.58 -31.37 23.92
C LEU A 9 -36.14 -30.40 22.81
N ILE A 10 -36.95 -30.26 21.74
CA ILE A 10 -36.66 -29.33 20.64
C ILE A 10 -36.79 -27.87 21.10
N TYR A 11 -37.83 -27.53 21.87
CA TYR A 11 -37.97 -26.16 22.40
C TYR A 11 -36.89 -25.81 23.42
N SER A 12 -36.44 -26.76 24.25
CA SER A 12 -35.30 -26.56 25.17
C SER A 12 -33.99 -26.31 24.42
N LEU A 13 -33.73 -27.02 23.32
CA LEU A 13 -32.53 -26.83 22.49
C LEU A 13 -32.54 -25.46 21.78
N ILE A 14 -33.70 -25.01 21.30
CA ILE A 14 -33.85 -23.69 20.67
C ILE A 14 -33.65 -22.56 21.70
N LEU A 15 -34.16 -22.71 22.92
CA LEU A 15 -33.95 -21.75 24.00
C LEU A 15 -32.48 -21.65 24.45
N ILE A 16 -31.75 -22.76 24.47
CA ILE A 16 -30.30 -22.76 24.76
C ILE A 16 -29.53 -22.07 23.62
N TYR A 17 -29.89 -22.32 22.35
CA TYR A 17 -29.25 -21.68 21.19
C TYR A 17 -29.57 -20.18 21.09
N SER A 18 -30.75 -19.75 21.56
CA SER A 18 -31.16 -18.34 21.59
C SER A 18 -30.49 -17.54 22.72
N CYS A 19 -29.95 -18.23 23.73
CA CYS A 19 -29.30 -17.61 24.90
C CYS A 19 -27.78 -17.54 24.80
N THR A 20 -27.17 -18.00 23.70
CA THR A 20 -25.71 -17.91 23.49
C THR A 20 -25.24 -16.66 22.74
N ASP A 21 -26.15 -15.79 22.27
CA ASP A 21 -25.80 -14.51 21.60
C ASP A 21 -25.63 -13.33 22.57
N LYS A 22 -25.16 -13.57 23.79
CA LYS A 22 -24.87 -12.50 24.75
C LYS A 22 -23.51 -12.63 25.44
N VAL A 23 -22.44 -12.88 24.68
CA VAL A 23 -21.08 -12.50 25.10
C VAL A 23 -20.24 -12.18 23.86
N HIS A 24 -19.76 -10.94 23.76
CA HIS A 24 -18.84 -10.36 22.74
C HIS A 24 -19.42 -9.47 21.62
N GLU A 25 -20.41 -8.64 21.93
CA GLU A 25 -20.81 -7.51 21.05
C GLU A 25 -19.71 -6.45 20.84
N GLY A 26 -18.60 -6.48 21.59
CA GLY A 26 -17.50 -5.51 21.48
C GLY A 26 -16.36 -5.89 20.52
N LYS A 27 -16.18 -7.17 20.17
CA LYS A 27 -15.04 -7.62 19.34
C LYS A 27 -15.41 -7.84 17.87
N GLY A 28 -16.63 -8.29 17.59
CA GLY A 28 -17.10 -8.51 16.22
C GLY A 28 -17.22 -7.21 15.43
N LEU A 29 -17.80 -6.16 16.03
CA LEU A 29 -17.98 -4.88 15.34
C LEU A 29 -16.64 -4.21 14.99
N ALA A 30 -15.65 -4.27 15.90
CA ALA A 30 -14.29 -3.76 15.68
C ALA A 30 -13.52 -4.57 14.63
N LEU A 31 -13.67 -5.90 14.61
CA LEU A 31 -13.04 -6.74 13.57
C LEU A 31 -13.68 -6.52 12.19
N ILE A 32 -15.01 -6.37 12.14
CA ILE A 32 -15.76 -6.12 10.92
C ILE A 32 -15.47 -4.72 10.39
N THR A 33 -15.42 -3.69 11.25
CA THR A 33 -15.01 -2.33 10.82
C THR A 33 -13.57 -2.29 10.34
N ASN A 34 -12.62 -2.93 11.02
CA ASN A 34 -11.22 -2.96 10.58
C ASN A 34 -11.03 -3.72 9.25
N ALA A 35 -11.73 -4.85 9.07
CA ALA A 35 -11.66 -5.63 7.82
C ALA A 35 -12.39 -4.93 6.65
N GLN A 36 -13.53 -4.29 6.91
CA GLN A 36 -14.26 -3.50 5.93
C GLN A 36 -13.46 -2.24 5.52
N GLN A 37 -12.86 -1.54 6.49
CA GLN A 37 -12.05 -0.35 6.26
C GLN A 37 -10.71 -0.67 5.56
N ALA A 38 -10.20 -1.88 5.72
CA ALA A 38 -9.07 -2.41 4.93
C ALA A 38 -9.45 -2.69 3.47
N ASN A 39 -10.71 -3.05 3.19
CA ASN A 39 -11.23 -3.20 1.82
C ASN A 39 -11.56 -1.84 1.19
N ASP A 40 -12.11 -0.90 1.96
CA ASP A 40 -12.56 0.42 1.50
C ASP A 40 -11.42 1.36 1.07
N ASN A 41 -10.16 1.03 1.38
CA ASN A 41 -8.97 1.81 1.00
C ASN A 41 -7.88 0.94 0.36
N LYS A 42 -8.29 -0.13 -0.34
CA LYS A 42 -7.35 -1.10 -0.91
C LYS A 42 -6.31 -0.43 -1.82
N LYS A 43 -6.70 0.50 -2.68
CA LYS A 43 -5.82 1.14 -3.66
C LYS A 43 -4.87 2.10 -2.97
N PHE A 44 -5.39 2.88 -2.02
CA PHE A 44 -4.57 3.69 -1.14
C PHE A 44 -3.49 2.84 -0.45
N ASN A 45 -3.90 1.77 0.22
CA ASN A 45 -2.99 0.91 0.98
C ASN A 45 -1.91 0.30 0.07
N THR A 46 -2.27 -0.23 -1.10
CA THR A 46 -1.30 -0.78 -2.07
C THR A 46 -0.29 0.26 -2.54
N ILE A 47 -0.73 1.46 -2.95
CA ILE A 47 0.18 2.51 -3.43
C ILE A 47 1.07 3.02 -2.28
N ILE A 48 0.52 3.23 -1.08
CA ILE A 48 1.29 3.64 0.09
C ILE A 48 2.28 2.56 0.53
N ASN A 49 1.93 1.28 0.44
CA ASN A 49 2.88 0.19 0.69
C ASN A 49 4.08 0.25 -0.26
N GLY A 50 3.85 0.59 -1.53
CA GLY A 50 4.93 0.85 -2.48
C GLY A 50 5.82 2.04 -2.06
N PHE A 51 5.23 3.17 -1.67
CA PHE A 51 6.00 4.29 -1.14
C PHE A 51 6.76 3.95 0.16
N ASN A 52 6.13 3.22 1.10
CA ASN A 52 6.78 2.75 2.32
C ASN A 52 8.04 1.95 1.99
N LYS A 53 7.93 1.00 1.06
CA LYS A 53 9.07 0.19 0.63
C LYS A 53 10.16 1.03 -0.04
N TYR A 54 9.80 1.99 -0.88
CA TYR A 54 10.75 2.94 -1.46
C TYR A 54 11.48 3.75 -0.38
N ILE A 55 10.74 4.21 0.64
CA ILE A 55 11.28 5.00 1.75
C ILE A 55 12.20 4.19 2.65
N GLU A 56 11.90 2.93 2.94
CA GLU A 56 12.81 2.01 3.64
C GLU A 56 14.17 1.98 2.94
N LYS A 57 14.16 1.83 1.62
CA LYS A 57 15.38 1.80 0.82
C LYS A 57 16.11 3.14 0.80
N ALA A 58 15.38 4.25 0.73
CA ALA A 58 15.97 5.59 0.84
C ALA A 58 16.62 5.83 2.22
N ARG A 59 16.02 5.32 3.31
CA ARG A 59 16.62 5.35 4.66
C ARG A 59 17.88 4.50 4.74
N GLU A 60 17.90 3.32 4.14
CA GLU A 60 19.12 2.50 4.05
C GLU A 60 20.24 3.23 3.33
N ASP A 61 19.93 3.90 2.22
CA ASP A 61 20.90 4.69 1.46
C ASP A 61 21.42 5.90 2.23
N LEU A 62 20.58 6.59 3.00
CA LEU A 62 21.01 7.64 3.94
C LEU A 62 21.95 7.09 5.02
N ASN A 63 21.61 5.95 5.62
CA ASN A 63 22.44 5.33 6.66
C ASN A 63 23.81 4.91 6.12
N LYS A 64 23.86 4.35 4.90
CA LYS A 64 25.12 4.01 4.21
C LYS A 64 25.94 5.28 3.90
N HIS A 65 25.27 6.39 3.58
CA HIS A 65 25.94 7.67 3.38
C HIS A 65 26.58 8.21 4.66
N GLU A 66 25.86 8.19 5.77
CA GLU A 66 26.36 8.63 7.07
C GLU A 66 27.56 7.79 7.54
N LYS A 67 27.61 6.51 7.15
CA LYS A 67 28.75 5.61 7.42
C LYS A 67 29.89 5.70 6.40
N SER A 68 29.80 6.60 5.42
CA SER A 68 30.75 6.70 4.29
C SER A 68 30.87 5.43 3.43
N GLU A 69 29.87 4.54 3.47
CA GLU A 69 29.82 3.31 2.66
C GLU A 69 29.28 3.56 1.25
N LYS A 70 28.56 4.69 1.05
CA LYS A 70 27.98 5.10 -0.24
C LYS A 70 27.87 6.62 -0.31
N GLN A 71 28.25 7.24 -1.41
CA GLN A 71 27.96 8.66 -1.61
C GLN A 71 26.53 8.83 -2.12
N LEU A 72 25.69 9.55 -1.38
CA LEU A 72 24.34 9.92 -1.79
C LEU A 72 24.35 11.39 -2.21
N GLN A 73 24.09 11.66 -3.48
CA GLN A 73 23.86 13.03 -3.94
C GLN A 73 22.53 13.54 -3.37
N ASN A 74 22.47 14.84 -3.05
CA ASN A 74 21.28 15.50 -2.47
C ASN A 74 20.83 14.88 -1.13
N TYR A 75 21.79 14.48 -0.27
CA TYR A 75 21.53 13.89 1.05
C TYR A 75 20.51 14.68 1.88
N ASP A 76 20.69 16.01 1.97
CA ASP A 76 19.79 16.88 2.75
C ASP A 76 18.37 16.89 2.19
N ASP A 77 18.21 16.87 0.87
CA ASP A 77 16.89 16.83 0.24
C ASP A 77 16.18 15.50 0.51
N TYR A 78 16.91 14.37 0.44
CA TYR A 78 16.36 13.05 0.81
C TYR A 78 15.90 13.03 2.28
N LYS A 79 16.71 13.57 3.19
CA LYS A 79 16.38 13.64 4.62
C LYS A 79 15.11 14.47 4.88
N ILE A 80 14.98 15.61 4.21
CA ILE A 80 13.79 16.46 4.27
C ILE A 80 12.57 15.73 3.70
N ALA A 81 12.72 15.09 2.54
CA ALA A 81 11.64 14.40 1.86
C ALA A 81 11.09 13.24 2.70
N ILE A 82 11.96 12.42 3.30
CA ILE A 82 11.55 11.34 4.22
C ILE A 82 10.82 11.90 5.44
N ASN A 83 11.34 12.97 6.06
CA ASN A 83 10.65 13.57 7.20
C ASN A 83 9.26 14.12 6.84
N LYS A 84 9.10 14.67 5.63
CA LYS A 84 7.79 15.12 5.12
C LYS A 84 6.86 13.95 4.83
N TYR A 85 7.39 12.86 4.27
CA TYR A 85 6.63 11.62 4.08
C TYR A 85 6.04 11.14 5.40
N ASP A 86 6.86 11.02 6.46
CA ASP A 86 6.41 10.55 7.77
C ASP A 86 5.32 11.44 8.38
N LYS A 87 5.46 12.76 8.24
CA LYS A 87 4.43 13.73 8.67
C LYS A 87 3.14 13.61 7.86
N PHE A 88 3.25 13.38 6.56
CA PHE A 88 2.08 13.21 5.69
C PHE A 88 1.35 11.91 6.00
N ILE A 89 2.07 10.79 6.18
CA ILE A 89 1.47 9.51 6.59
C ILE A 89 0.77 9.63 7.94
N SER A 90 1.43 10.25 8.94
CA SER A 90 0.79 10.47 10.24
C SER A 90 -0.49 11.31 10.10
N TRP A 91 -0.43 12.40 9.31
CA TRP A 91 -1.58 13.27 9.08
C TRP A 91 -2.72 12.58 8.32
N ILE A 92 -2.44 11.79 7.29
CA ILE A 92 -3.49 11.17 6.46
C ILE A 92 -4.22 10.04 7.21
N GLU A 93 -3.54 9.34 8.13
CA GLU A 93 -4.18 8.35 9.01
C GLU A 93 -5.23 8.98 9.94
N ASP A 94 -4.98 10.21 10.41
CA ASP A 94 -5.94 10.99 11.20
C ASP A 94 -7.06 11.63 10.35
N ASN A 95 -7.03 11.49 9.02
CA ASN A 95 -7.97 12.12 8.08
C ASN A 95 -8.61 11.08 7.13
N PRO A 96 -9.51 10.21 7.64
CA PRO A 96 -10.07 9.08 6.87
C PRO A 96 -10.84 9.50 5.61
N ASP A 97 -11.53 10.65 5.63
CA ASP A 97 -12.21 11.17 4.43
C ASP A 97 -11.23 11.50 3.31
N LYS A 98 -10.04 11.99 3.67
CA LYS A 98 -8.96 12.30 2.70
C LYS A 98 -8.28 11.04 2.22
N LYS A 99 -8.16 10.03 3.08
CA LYS A 99 -7.70 8.69 2.69
C LYS A 99 -8.60 8.08 1.60
N LYS A 100 -9.92 8.16 1.79
CA LYS A 100 -10.92 7.67 0.82
C LYS A 100 -10.91 8.46 -0.49
N GLU A 101 -10.70 9.77 -0.42
CA GLU A 101 -10.50 10.62 -1.60
C GLU A 101 -9.29 10.13 -2.42
N LEU A 102 -8.15 9.89 -1.76
CA LEU A 102 -6.96 9.37 -2.42
C LEU A 102 -7.13 7.94 -2.94
N ASP A 103 -7.85 7.06 -2.25
CA ASP A 103 -8.15 5.72 -2.78
C ASP A 103 -8.86 5.80 -4.14
N THR A 104 -9.81 6.73 -4.26
CA THR A 104 -10.53 6.99 -5.51
C THR A 104 -9.57 7.53 -6.58
N ASP A 105 -8.77 8.54 -6.24
CA ASP A 105 -7.82 9.17 -7.16
C ASP A 105 -6.72 8.20 -7.64
N PHE A 106 -6.35 7.22 -6.82
CA PHE A 106 -5.35 6.20 -7.15
C PHE A 106 -5.84 5.09 -8.09
N THR A 107 -7.11 5.13 -8.52
CA THR A 107 -7.70 4.09 -9.34
C THR A 107 -6.90 3.79 -10.60
N GLU A 108 -6.48 4.81 -11.34
CA GLU A 108 -5.75 4.60 -12.60
C GLU A 108 -4.37 3.99 -12.37
N ALA A 109 -3.59 4.55 -11.43
CA ALA A 109 -2.27 4.02 -11.09
C ALA A 109 -2.34 2.56 -10.60
N TYR A 110 -3.31 2.26 -9.72
CA TYR A 110 -3.57 0.90 -9.23
C TYR A 110 -3.87 -0.05 -10.39
N ASN A 111 -4.77 0.33 -11.30
CA ASN A 111 -5.15 -0.52 -12.43
C ASN A 111 -3.98 -0.78 -13.38
N CYS A 112 -3.14 0.23 -13.65
CA CYS A 112 -1.92 0.06 -14.45
C CYS A 112 -0.94 -0.93 -13.81
N LEU A 113 -0.72 -0.82 -12.50
CA LEU A 113 0.17 -1.74 -11.77
C LEU A 113 -0.41 -3.17 -11.73
N GLU A 114 -1.71 -3.31 -11.50
CA GLU A 114 -2.39 -4.61 -11.49
C GLU A 114 -2.35 -5.28 -12.86
N GLN A 115 -2.57 -4.53 -13.94
CA GLN A 115 -2.46 -5.04 -15.30
C GLN A 115 -1.05 -5.60 -15.55
N ARG A 116 -0.01 -4.84 -15.20
CA ARG A 116 1.39 -5.29 -15.36
C ARG A 116 1.69 -6.53 -14.56
N ARG A 117 1.25 -6.59 -13.30
CA ARG A 117 1.37 -7.78 -12.46
C ARG A 117 0.70 -8.97 -13.14
N ALA A 118 -0.53 -8.82 -13.62
CA ALA A 118 -1.27 -9.90 -14.26
C ALA A 118 -0.57 -10.44 -15.52
N GLU A 119 0.07 -9.57 -16.31
CA GLU A 119 0.79 -9.94 -17.53
C GLU A 119 2.16 -10.60 -17.26
N ASN A 120 2.88 -10.18 -16.21
CA ASN A 120 4.29 -10.51 -16.01
C ASN A 120 4.60 -11.38 -14.79
N ALA A 121 3.70 -11.44 -13.81
CA ALA A 121 3.83 -12.22 -12.59
C ALA A 121 2.44 -12.58 -12.02
N PRO A 122 1.57 -13.27 -12.79
CA PRO A 122 0.20 -13.57 -12.39
C PRO A 122 0.10 -14.36 -11.08
N GLU A 123 1.15 -15.11 -10.74
CA GLU A 123 1.29 -15.90 -9.52
C GLU A 123 1.54 -15.06 -8.25
N LYS A 124 1.97 -13.80 -8.39
CA LYS A 124 2.24 -12.90 -7.26
C LYS A 124 1.02 -12.06 -6.92
N THR A 125 0.91 -11.65 -5.66
CA THR A 125 0.05 -10.53 -5.28
C THR A 125 0.62 -9.20 -5.79
N LEU A 126 -0.21 -8.17 -5.90
CA LEU A 126 0.23 -6.85 -6.35
C LEU A 126 1.27 -6.23 -5.42
N ASP A 127 1.07 -6.35 -4.11
CA ASP A 127 1.99 -5.84 -3.10
C ASP A 127 3.37 -6.55 -3.18
N GLU A 128 3.40 -7.88 -3.39
CA GLU A 128 4.64 -8.62 -3.62
C GLU A 128 5.33 -8.17 -4.90
N TYR A 129 4.58 -8.04 -5.98
CA TYR A 129 5.11 -7.61 -7.28
C TYR A 129 5.74 -6.21 -7.21
N ILE A 130 5.09 -5.25 -6.54
CA ILE A 130 5.62 -3.91 -6.32
C ILE A 130 6.88 -3.95 -5.42
N ARG A 131 6.83 -4.70 -4.32
CA ARG A 131 7.96 -4.81 -3.39
C ARG A 131 9.19 -5.40 -4.08
N ASP A 132 9.00 -6.49 -4.82
CA ASP A 132 10.07 -7.15 -5.56
C ASP A 132 10.66 -6.22 -6.62
N ALA A 133 9.81 -5.42 -7.29
CA ALA A 133 10.28 -4.40 -8.20
C ALA A 133 11.15 -3.35 -7.48
N ILE A 134 10.75 -2.84 -6.32
CA ILE A 134 11.55 -1.83 -5.59
C ILE A 134 12.87 -2.42 -5.05
N ASP A 135 12.84 -3.68 -4.58
CA ASP A 135 14.04 -4.38 -4.13
C ASP A 135 15.01 -4.64 -5.29
N CYS A 136 14.47 -4.87 -6.48
CA CYS A 136 15.21 -4.98 -7.74
C CYS A 136 15.76 -3.62 -8.21
N THR A 137 16.72 -3.07 -7.47
CA THR A 137 17.53 -1.94 -7.93
C THR A 137 18.41 -2.31 -9.11
N ASN A 138 18.72 -1.32 -9.96
CA ASN A 138 19.64 -1.41 -11.10
C ASN A 138 21.06 -1.86 -10.70
N ASN A 139 21.24 -3.13 -10.37
CA ASN A 139 22.53 -3.80 -10.47
C ASN A 139 22.54 -4.54 -11.84
N PRO A 140 23.19 -3.98 -12.87
CA PRO A 140 23.12 -4.53 -14.24
C PRO A 140 23.72 -5.95 -14.36
N LEU A 141 24.46 -6.42 -13.36
CA LEU A 141 25.14 -7.72 -13.38
C LEU A 141 24.29 -8.88 -12.87
N SER A 142 23.28 -8.66 -12.01
CA SER A 142 22.50 -9.75 -11.40
C SER A 142 21.13 -9.99 -12.05
N TYR A 143 20.67 -9.11 -12.95
CA TYR A 143 19.26 -9.12 -13.36
C TYR A 143 18.99 -8.83 -14.85
N LYS A 144 19.60 -9.62 -15.74
CA LYS A 144 19.24 -9.56 -17.18
C LYS A 144 17.74 -9.84 -17.44
N ASP A 145 17.04 -10.52 -16.53
CA ASP A 145 15.61 -10.89 -16.67
C ASP A 145 14.62 -9.91 -16.00
N THR A 146 15.02 -9.07 -15.04
CA THR A 146 14.05 -8.19 -14.34
C THR A 146 13.59 -7.01 -15.18
N ARG A 147 14.38 -6.61 -16.18
CA ARG A 147 13.98 -5.70 -17.26
C ARG A 147 12.97 -6.30 -18.22
N LYS A 148 12.56 -7.56 -18.04
CA LYS A 148 11.40 -8.14 -18.73
C LYS A 148 10.21 -8.30 -17.78
N GLN A 149 10.45 -8.28 -16.47
CA GLN A 149 9.40 -8.52 -15.48
C GLN A 149 8.78 -7.23 -14.93
N TYR A 150 9.55 -6.14 -14.80
CA TYR A 150 9.12 -4.89 -14.15
C TYR A 150 9.22 -3.61 -15.02
N GLY A 151 9.66 -3.74 -16.27
CA GLY A 151 9.48 -2.76 -17.34
C GLY A 151 10.03 -3.31 -18.65
N THR A 152 10.12 -2.48 -19.71
CA THR A 152 10.64 -2.91 -21.03
C THR A 152 12.14 -2.63 -21.23
N LYS A 153 12.63 -1.53 -20.67
CA LYS A 153 14.04 -1.09 -20.75
C LYS A 153 14.68 -0.90 -19.38
N ASN A 154 13.89 -0.41 -18.44
CA ASN A 154 14.25 -0.15 -17.05
C ASN A 154 13.18 -0.75 -16.15
N ASN A 155 13.44 -0.78 -14.85
CA ASN A 155 12.42 -1.09 -13.86
C ASN A 155 11.44 0.10 -13.72
N GLN A 156 10.39 0.10 -14.53
CA GLN A 156 9.42 1.19 -14.64
C GLN A 156 8.61 1.37 -13.36
N ILE A 157 8.36 0.28 -12.61
CA ILE A 157 7.68 0.36 -11.32
C ILE A 157 8.55 1.12 -10.31
N PHE A 158 9.85 0.82 -10.24
CA PHE A 158 10.78 1.59 -9.40
C PHE A 158 10.84 3.07 -9.82
N LEU A 159 10.86 3.34 -11.14
CA LEU A 159 10.86 4.71 -11.66
C LEU A 159 9.58 5.48 -11.31
N PHE A 160 8.41 4.83 -11.38
CA PHE A 160 7.14 5.42 -10.96
C PHE A 160 7.21 5.95 -9.52
N PHE A 161 7.65 5.14 -8.55
CA PHE A 161 7.77 5.60 -7.17
C PHE A 161 8.85 6.69 -7.03
N THR A 162 9.98 6.54 -7.71
CA THR A 162 11.10 7.49 -7.65
C THR A 162 10.72 8.88 -8.18
N TYR A 163 10.10 8.94 -9.36
CA TYR A 163 9.74 10.19 -10.02
C TYR A 163 8.57 10.89 -9.36
N ASN A 164 7.68 10.15 -8.71
CA ASN A 164 6.64 10.76 -7.90
C ASN A 164 7.19 11.24 -6.55
N PHE A 165 8.11 10.51 -5.91
CA PHE A 165 8.58 10.84 -4.57
C PHE A 165 9.18 12.25 -4.44
N HIS A 166 10.16 12.59 -5.28
CA HIS A 166 10.91 13.84 -5.14
C HIS A 166 10.03 15.10 -5.32
N PRO A 167 9.19 15.21 -6.36
CA PRO A 167 8.29 16.35 -6.51
C PRO A 167 7.20 16.43 -5.43
N LEU A 168 6.74 15.29 -4.90
CA LEU A 168 5.72 15.24 -3.85
C LEU A 168 6.27 15.78 -2.53
N PHE A 169 7.42 15.28 -2.09
CA PHE A 169 7.98 15.60 -0.77
C PHE A 169 9.07 16.67 -0.81
N HIS A 170 9.05 17.50 -1.85
CA HIS A 170 9.94 18.65 -1.97
C HIS A 170 9.82 19.61 -0.78
N ARG A 171 10.94 20.23 -0.38
CA ARG A 171 11.04 21.09 0.82
C ARG A 171 9.98 22.20 0.91
N LYS A 172 9.54 22.73 -0.24
CA LYS A 172 8.56 23.83 -0.33
C LYS A 172 7.11 23.39 -0.16
N ASN A 173 6.80 22.11 -0.28
CA ASN A 173 5.41 21.65 -0.24
C ASN A 173 4.91 21.52 1.21
N THR A 174 3.76 22.10 1.51
CA THR A 174 3.00 21.84 2.74
C THR A 174 2.28 20.49 2.68
N LEU A 175 1.68 20.04 3.78
CA LEU A 175 0.86 18.81 3.78
C LEU A 175 -0.32 18.90 2.81
N LYS A 176 -0.92 20.09 2.67
CA LYS A 176 -1.99 20.33 1.70
C LYS A 176 -1.49 20.27 0.26
N ASP A 177 -0.30 20.81 -0.01
CA ASP A 177 0.31 20.73 -1.35
C ASP A 177 0.65 19.28 -1.71
N ILE A 178 1.16 18.50 -0.74
CA ILE A 178 1.43 17.07 -0.89
C ILE A 178 0.13 16.36 -1.25
N LEU A 179 -0.96 16.57 -0.49
CA LEU A 179 -2.26 15.97 -0.76
C LEU A 179 -2.71 16.26 -2.19
N VAL A 180 -2.71 17.53 -2.61
CA VAL A 180 -3.16 17.93 -3.96
C VAL A 180 -2.34 17.24 -5.04
N LYS A 181 -1.01 17.19 -4.90
CA LYS A 181 -0.15 16.52 -5.88
C LYS A 181 -0.30 15.00 -5.85
N PHE A 182 -0.58 14.42 -4.69
CA PHE A 182 -0.87 12.99 -4.53
C PHE A 182 -2.08 12.57 -5.38
N LYS A 183 -3.10 13.42 -5.52
CA LYS A 183 -4.25 13.14 -6.39
C LYS A 183 -3.92 13.02 -7.86
N THR A 184 -2.75 13.50 -8.27
CA THR A 184 -2.31 13.57 -9.66
C THR A 184 -0.93 12.92 -9.81
N LEU A 185 -0.79 11.67 -9.33
CA LEU A 185 0.44 10.91 -9.55
C LEU A 185 0.74 10.81 -11.04
N ASP A 186 2.00 11.04 -11.40
CA ASP A 186 2.46 10.84 -12.76
C ASP A 186 2.59 9.33 -13.02
N ILE A 187 1.66 8.81 -13.82
CA ILE A 187 1.60 7.39 -14.19
C ILE A 187 2.30 7.09 -15.51
N SER A 188 2.98 8.06 -16.14
CA SER A 188 3.60 7.90 -17.47
C SER A 188 4.53 6.68 -17.54
N GLU A 189 5.30 6.43 -16.48
CA GLU A 189 6.21 5.27 -16.38
C GLU A 189 5.49 3.92 -16.39
N ILE A 190 4.24 3.85 -15.91
CA ILE A 190 3.48 2.60 -15.78
C ILE A 190 2.31 2.49 -16.76
N LYS A 191 2.09 3.52 -17.59
CA LYS A 191 0.97 3.61 -18.53
C LYS A 191 1.30 3.06 -19.92
N ASP A 192 2.57 2.91 -20.29
CA ASP A 192 2.92 2.31 -21.57
C ASP A 192 2.54 0.82 -21.61
N LYS A 193 2.23 0.34 -22.82
CA LYS A 193 2.04 -1.09 -23.06
C LYS A 193 3.42 -1.73 -23.02
N PHE A 194 3.55 -2.71 -22.14
CA PHE A 194 4.71 -3.57 -22.04
C PHE A 194 4.98 -4.31 -23.37
#